data_AF-A0A7Z8R1T9-F1
#
_entry.id   AF-A0A7Z8R1T9-F1
#
_cell.length_a   1.000
_cell.length_b   1.000
_cell.length_c   1.000
_cell.angle_alpha   90.00
_cell.angle_beta   90.00
_cell.angle_gamma   90.00
#
_symmetry.space_group_name_H-M   'P 1'
#
loop_
_entity.id
_entity.type
_entity.pdbx_description
1 polymer ?
#
loop_
_entity_poly.entity_id
_entity_poly.type
_entity_poly.pdbx_seq_one_letter_code
_entity_poly.pdbx_strand_id
1 'polypeptide(L)'
;MLTEIIETSYLHLNRAKDKYEEMLKFPIDQTLYQDKEKIKTIDAFIFRFIKLQDFMGERLFKEVLKSVGEYKDSMALIDCLDKLEKLEIITQADQWMNYRTIRNKLTHEYSTNQEEMIAGIQLAMVYFKEINEVLNSINHYLQKKQLC
;
A
#
# COMPACT_ATOMS: atom_id res chain seq x y z
N MET A 1 -3.51 9.81 -18.88
CA MET A 1 -2.46 9.98 -17.85
C MET A 1 -2.99 9.69 -16.45
N LEU A 2 -3.86 10.50 -15.84
CA LEU A 2 -4.34 10.22 -14.46
C LEU A 2 -5.18 8.94 -14.36
N THR A 3 -6.11 8.73 -15.31
CA THR A 3 -6.94 7.51 -15.38
C THR A 3 -6.08 6.24 -15.47
N GLU A 4 -5.06 6.22 -16.33
CA GLU A 4 -4.14 5.08 -16.48
C GLU A 4 -3.36 4.79 -15.19
N ILE A 5 -3.04 5.82 -14.40
CA ILE A 5 -2.36 5.68 -13.11
C ILE A 5 -3.29 5.10 -12.06
N ILE A 6 -4.57 5.50 -12.06
CA ILE A 6 -5.59 4.88 -11.19
C ILE A 6 -5.77 3.41 -11.57
N GLU A 7 -5.95 3.11 -12.86
CA GLU A 7 -6.08 1.74 -13.36
C GLU A 7 -4.86 0.88 -12.99
N THR A 8 -3.65 1.43 -13.14
CA THR A 8 -2.41 0.75 -12.74
C THR A 8 -2.34 0.53 -11.23
N SER A 9 -2.80 1.50 -10.42
CA SER A 9 -2.89 1.35 -8.95
C SER A 9 -3.85 0.22 -8.58
N TYR A 10 -5.04 0.16 -9.20
CA TYR A 10 -6.00 -0.92 -9.00
C TYR A 10 -5.50 -2.28 -9.50
N LEU A 11 -4.71 -2.31 -10.59
CA LEU A 11 -4.05 -3.53 -11.05
C LEU A 11 -3.08 -4.08 -10.00
N HIS A 12 -2.25 -3.22 -9.40
CA HIS A 12 -1.36 -3.61 -8.31
C HIS A 12 -2.13 -4.06 -7.07
N LEU A 13 -3.20 -3.34 -6.71
CA LEU A 13 -4.08 -3.69 -5.61
C LEU A 13 -4.69 -5.07 -5.81
N ASN A 14 -5.32 -5.34 -6.96
CA ASN A 14 -5.99 -6.59 -7.24
C ASN A 14 -5.03 -7.78 -7.20
N ARG A 15 -3.84 -7.63 -7.76
CA ARG A 15 -2.80 -8.67 -7.69
C ARG A 15 -2.40 -8.98 -6.25
N ALA A 16 -2.27 -7.95 -5.40
CA ALA A 16 -1.98 -8.14 -3.98
C ALA A 16 -3.18 -8.77 -3.25
N LYS A 17 -4.40 -8.35 -3.60
CA LYS A 17 -5.67 -8.84 -3.06
C LYS A 17 -5.83 -10.34 -3.27
N ASP A 18 -5.50 -10.85 -4.46
CA ASP A 18 -5.58 -12.30 -4.75
C ASP A 18 -4.77 -13.12 -3.73
N LYS A 19 -3.56 -12.68 -3.39
CA LYS A 19 -2.72 -13.36 -2.39
C LYS A 19 -3.14 -13.10 -0.97
N TYR A 20 -3.63 -11.91 -0.68
CA TYR A 20 -4.24 -11.60 0.60
C TYR A 20 -5.44 -12.54 0.88
N GLU A 21 -6.31 -12.79 -0.10
CA GLU A 21 -7.45 -13.70 0.03
C GLU A 21 -7.03 -15.17 0.15
N GLU A 22 -5.94 -15.58 -0.50
CA GLU A 22 -5.33 -16.89 -0.27
C GLU A 22 -4.79 -17.02 1.17
N MET A 23 -4.14 -15.98 1.69
CA MET A 23 -3.60 -15.94 3.06
C MET A 23 -4.69 -16.04 4.13
N LEU A 24 -5.89 -15.52 3.87
CA LEU A 24 -7.02 -15.66 4.80
C LEU A 24 -7.48 -17.11 5.01
N LYS A 25 -7.07 -18.04 4.16
CA LYS A 25 -7.48 -19.46 4.23
C LYS A 25 -6.64 -20.28 5.22
N PHE A 26 -5.61 -19.69 5.81
CA PHE A 26 -4.73 -20.36 6.77
C PHE A 26 -4.29 -19.40 7.88
N PRO A 27 -3.91 -19.91 9.07
CA PRO A 27 -3.42 -19.05 10.13
C PRO A 27 -2.04 -18.48 9.79
N ILE A 28 -1.83 -17.21 10.16
CA ILE A 28 -0.54 -16.53 10.06
C ILE A 28 0.17 -16.70 11.41
N ASP A 29 0.85 -17.82 11.59
CA ASP A 29 1.58 -18.20 12.80
C ASP A 29 2.84 -19.03 12.45
N GLN A 30 3.49 -19.66 13.45
CA GLN A 30 4.72 -20.43 13.22
C GLN A 30 4.51 -21.67 12.32
N THR A 31 3.28 -22.13 12.11
CA THR A 31 2.99 -23.26 11.21
C THR A 31 3.26 -22.92 9.75
N LEU A 32 3.38 -21.63 9.40
CA LEU A 32 3.75 -21.17 8.07
C LEU A 32 5.08 -21.79 7.60
N TYR A 33 6.05 -21.93 8.50
CA TYR A 33 7.39 -22.46 8.18
C TYR A 33 7.40 -23.96 7.85
N GLN A 34 6.30 -24.66 8.10
CA GLN A 34 6.15 -26.09 7.81
C GLN A 34 5.60 -26.32 6.40
N ASP A 35 5.08 -25.29 5.74
CA ASP A 35 4.42 -25.38 4.44
C ASP A 35 5.03 -24.37 3.45
N LYS A 36 5.80 -24.89 2.49
CA LYS A 36 6.47 -24.08 1.47
C LYS A 36 5.49 -23.31 0.58
N GLU A 37 4.28 -23.82 0.35
CA GLU A 37 3.30 -23.12 -0.48
C GLU A 37 2.73 -21.90 0.26
N LYS A 38 2.50 -22.00 1.57
CA LYS A 38 2.09 -20.84 2.39
C LYS A 38 3.15 -19.74 2.38
N ILE A 39 4.43 -20.10 2.53
CA ILE A 39 5.55 -19.15 2.46
C ILE A 39 5.58 -18.44 1.10
N LYS A 40 5.49 -19.20 0.00
CA LYS A 40 5.45 -18.62 -1.36
C LYS A 40 4.28 -17.66 -1.53
N THR A 41 3.10 -17.99 -1.00
CA THR A 41 1.93 -17.10 -1.05
C THR A 41 2.19 -15.80 -0.28
N ILE A 42 2.81 -15.88 0.90
CA ILE A 42 3.18 -14.71 1.71
C ILE A 42 4.23 -13.85 0.99
N ASP A 43 5.31 -14.44 0.49
CA ASP A 43 6.35 -13.70 -0.24
C ASP A 43 5.74 -12.99 -1.45
N ALA A 44 4.85 -13.68 -2.16
CA ALA A 44 4.16 -13.13 -3.32
C ALA A 44 3.13 -12.05 -2.95
N PHE A 45 2.56 -12.07 -1.74
CA PHE A 45 1.75 -10.98 -1.20
C PHE A 45 2.65 -9.78 -0.83
N ILE A 46 3.69 -10.00 -0.02
CA ILE A 46 4.62 -8.95 0.43
C ILE A 46 5.20 -8.19 -0.76
N PHE A 47 5.70 -8.91 -1.77
CA PHE A 47 6.24 -8.28 -2.98
C PHE A 47 5.22 -7.36 -3.66
N ARG A 48 3.96 -7.82 -3.80
CA ARG A 48 2.90 -7.05 -4.46
C ARG A 48 2.41 -5.88 -3.61
N PHE A 49 2.32 -6.07 -2.30
CA PHE A 49 2.01 -5.03 -1.32
C PHE A 49 3.03 -3.89 -1.38
N ILE A 50 4.33 -4.21 -1.41
CA ILE A 50 5.41 -3.24 -1.57
C ILE A 50 5.28 -2.51 -2.91
N LYS A 51 5.03 -3.23 -4.01
CA LYS A 51 4.83 -2.61 -5.33
C LYS A 51 3.65 -1.64 -5.36
N LEU A 52 2.54 -1.97 -4.70
CA LEU A 52 1.40 -1.06 -4.57
C LEU A 52 1.79 0.21 -3.81
N GLN A 53 2.42 0.07 -2.63
CA GLN A 53 2.87 1.22 -1.85
C GLN A 53 3.82 2.14 -2.63
N ASP A 54 4.84 1.55 -3.26
CA ASP A 54 5.84 2.30 -4.01
C ASP A 54 5.19 3.03 -5.19
N PHE A 55 4.29 2.36 -5.94
CA PHE A 55 3.59 3.00 -7.05
C PHE A 55 2.70 4.16 -6.58
N MET A 56 1.97 3.97 -5.48
CA MET A 56 1.11 5.01 -4.92
C MET A 56 1.93 6.22 -4.44
N GLY A 57 2.98 5.97 -3.67
CA GLY A 57 3.84 7.02 -3.12
C GLY A 57 4.66 7.77 -4.17
N GLU A 58 5.19 7.08 -5.18
CA GLU A 58 6.07 7.69 -6.16
C GLU A 58 5.33 8.37 -7.31
N ARG A 59 4.14 7.88 -7.68
CA ARG A 59 3.39 8.32 -8.84
C ARG A 59 1.99 8.82 -8.52
N LEU A 60 1.13 7.98 -7.93
CA LEU A 60 -0.30 8.30 -7.76
C LEU A 60 -0.49 9.63 -7.03
N PHE A 61 0.13 9.80 -5.86
CA PHE A 61 -0.07 11.00 -5.04
C PHE A 61 0.35 12.28 -5.76
N LYS A 62 1.47 12.24 -6.48
CA LYS A 62 1.96 13.39 -7.25
C LYS A 62 0.98 13.76 -8.35
N GLU A 63 0.48 12.76 -9.08
CA GLU A 63 -0.41 12.99 -10.21
C GLU A 63 -1.81 13.44 -9.78
N VAL A 64 -2.30 12.94 -8.64
CA VAL A 64 -3.50 13.47 -7.98
C VAL A 64 -3.31 14.96 -7.65
N LEU A 65 -2.21 15.32 -7.00
CA LEU A 65 -1.94 16.72 -6.63
C LEU A 65 -1.70 17.62 -7.85
N LYS A 66 -1.10 17.11 -8.92
CA LYS A 66 -0.97 17.83 -10.20
C LYS A 66 -2.33 18.14 -10.80
N SER A 67 -3.25 17.17 -10.76
CA SER A 67 -4.60 17.33 -11.34
C SER A 67 -5.43 18.41 -10.65
N VAL A 68 -5.15 18.70 -9.37
CA VAL A 68 -5.82 19.76 -8.60
C VAL A 68 -4.99 21.05 -8.49
N GLY A 69 -3.82 21.11 -9.13
CA GLY A 69 -2.95 22.29 -9.11
C GLY A 69 -2.16 22.53 -7.81
N GLU A 70 -2.08 21.53 -6.93
CA GLU A 70 -1.40 21.64 -5.62
C GLU A 70 0.02 21.06 -5.61
N TYR A 71 0.44 20.38 -6.68
CA TYR A 71 1.77 19.77 -6.78
C TYR A 71 2.86 20.76 -7.18
N LYS A 72 4.05 20.61 -6.59
CA LYS A 72 5.29 21.29 -6.98
C LYS A 72 6.41 20.27 -7.08
N ASP A 73 7.30 20.41 -8.06
CA ASP A 73 8.40 19.45 -8.28
C ASP A 73 9.38 19.32 -7.10
N SER A 74 9.44 20.34 -6.24
CA SER A 74 10.26 20.33 -5.03
C SER A 74 9.61 19.61 -3.83
N MET A 75 8.36 19.15 -3.96
CA MET A 75 7.66 18.49 -2.85
C MET A 75 8.24 17.11 -2.56
N ALA A 76 8.57 16.88 -1.29
CA ALA A 76 8.84 15.55 -0.79
C ALA A 76 7.53 14.75 -0.67
N LEU A 77 7.65 13.44 -0.43
CA LEU A 77 6.47 12.59 -0.21
C LEU A 77 5.63 13.07 0.98
N ILE A 78 6.28 13.51 2.06
CA ILE A 78 5.57 14.03 3.24
C ILE A 78 4.75 15.28 2.90
N ASP A 79 5.30 16.21 2.12
CA ASP A 79 4.56 17.38 1.66
C ASP A 79 3.34 16.98 0.80
N CYS A 80 3.49 15.94 -0.01
CA CYS A 80 2.39 15.40 -0.80
C CYS A 80 1.29 14.82 0.10
N LEU A 81 1.67 14.05 1.12
CA LEU A 81 0.73 13.45 2.08
C LEU A 81 -0.02 14.53 2.88
N ASP A 82 0.69 15.54 3.39
CA ASP A 82 0.08 16.67 4.09
C ASP A 82 -0.93 17.42 3.22
N LYS A 83 -0.65 17.53 1.91
CA LYS A 83 -1.57 18.14 0.96
C LYS A 83 -2.79 17.27 0.71
N LEU A 84 -2.62 15.96 0.54
CA LEU A 84 -3.73 15.03 0.40
C LEU A 84 -4.63 15.02 1.64
N GLU A 85 -4.04 15.13 2.82
CA GLU A 85 -4.77 15.23 4.09
C GLU A 85 -5.55 16.54 4.20
N LYS A 86 -4.94 17.69 3.86
CA LYS A 86 -5.62 18.99 3.82
C LYS A 86 -6.76 19.06 2.80
N LEU A 87 -6.69 18.24 1.74
CA LEU A 87 -7.76 18.08 0.75
C LEU A 87 -8.84 17.09 1.20
N GLU A 88 -8.73 16.54 2.42
CA GLU A 88 -9.61 15.52 3.00
C GLU A 88 -9.66 14.22 2.16
N ILE A 89 -8.62 13.95 1.38
CA ILE A 89 -8.50 12.74 0.55
C ILE A 89 -8.01 11.56 1.39
N ILE A 90 -7.08 11.82 2.31
CA ILE A 90 -6.61 10.86 3.29
C ILE A 90 -6.83 11.40 4.70
N THR A 91 -7.04 10.52 5.67
CA THR A 91 -7.39 10.93 7.03
C THR A 91 -6.17 11.26 7.88
N GLN A 92 -5.05 10.57 7.66
CA GLN A 92 -3.83 10.72 8.45
C GLN A 92 -2.60 10.56 7.55
N ALA A 93 -1.90 11.67 7.28
CA ALA A 93 -0.67 11.67 6.48
C ALA A 93 0.43 10.79 7.11
N ASP A 94 0.58 10.87 8.44
CA ASP A 94 1.58 10.13 9.21
C ASP A 94 1.44 8.61 9.10
N GLN A 95 0.22 8.10 8.87
CA GLN A 95 0.01 6.66 8.74
C GLN A 95 0.74 6.06 7.54
N TRP A 96 0.91 6.84 6.47
CA TRP A 96 1.66 6.38 5.32
C TRP A 96 3.14 6.10 5.65
N MET A 97 3.71 6.84 6.60
CA MET A 97 5.07 6.58 7.07
C MET A 97 5.17 5.27 7.85
N ASN A 98 4.15 4.91 8.62
CA ASN A 98 4.07 3.61 9.28
C ASN A 98 4.04 2.45 8.28
N TYR A 99 3.32 2.61 7.17
CA TYR A 99 3.28 1.61 6.09
C TYR A 99 4.67 1.38 5.49
N ARG A 100 5.44 2.46 5.27
CA ARG A 100 6.81 2.39 4.75
C ARG A 100 7.79 1.76 5.75
N THR A 101 7.60 1.96 7.05
CA THR A 101 8.41 1.28 8.06
C THR A 101 8.23 -0.23 7.98
N ILE A 102 7.00 -0.72 7.81
CA ILE A 102 6.74 -2.16 7.64
C ILE A 102 7.30 -2.68 6.32
N ARG A 103 7.16 -1.92 5.22
CA ARG A 103 7.82 -2.22 3.95
C ARG A 103 9.33 -2.47 4.15
N ASN A 104 10.02 -1.56 4.85
CA ASN A 104 11.45 -1.69 5.09
C ASN A 104 11.79 -2.94 5.90
N LYS A 105 11.05 -3.21 6.98
CA LYS A 105 11.23 -4.41 7.81
C LYS A 105 11.09 -5.69 6.99
N LEU A 106 10.02 -5.80 6.20
CA LEU A 106 9.76 -6.97 5.35
C LEU A 106 10.77 -7.15 4.20
N THR A 107 11.48 -6.09 3.80
CA THR A 107 12.52 -6.18 2.76
C THR A 107 13.93 -6.48 3.28
N HIS A 108 14.27 -6.00 4.48
CA HIS A 108 15.65 -6.04 4.99
C HIS A 108 15.91 -7.24 5.90
N GLU A 109 14.87 -7.78 6.55
CA GLU A 109 15.03 -8.83 7.54
C GLU A 109 14.01 -9.93 7.29
N TYR A 110 14.43 -11.00 6.62
CA TYR A 110 14.08 -12.32 7.13
C TYR A 110 14.85 -12.45 8.45
N SER A 111 14.35 -11.78 9.50
CA SER A 111 14.96 -11.82 10.82
C SER A 111 15.09 -13.28 11.22
N THR A 112 16.18 -13.62 11.90
CA THR A 112 16.34 -14.96 12.51
C THR A 112 15.24 -15.26 13.53
N ASN A 113 14.41 -14.26 13.87
CA ASN A 113 13.25 -14.36 14.72
C ASN A 113 11.94 -14.53 13.92
N GLN A 114 11.43 -15.75 13.89
CA GLN A 114 10.17 -16.11 13.24
C GLN A 114 8.95 -15.33 13.79
N GLU A 115 8.95 -14.97 15.07
CA GLU A 115 7.82 -14.25 15.70
C GLU A 115 7.70 -12.82 15.19
N GLU A 116 8.84 -12.13 15.01
CA GLU A 116 8.87 -10.78 14.45
C GLU A 116 8.39 -10.76 13.00
N MET A 117 8.77 -11.78 12.22
CA MET A 117 8.31 -11.91 10.84
C MET A 117 6.79 -12.13 10.78
N ILE A 118 6.25 -13.02 11.61
CA ILE A 118 4.80 -13.26 11.72
C ILE A 118 4.07 -11.96 12.07
N ALA A 119 4.53 -11.24 13.08
CA ALA A 119 3.96 -9.95 13.47
C ALA A 119 4.01 -8.92 12.32
N GLY A 120 5.12 -8.88 11.58
CA GLY A 120 5.26 -8.04 10.40
C GLY A 120 4.26 -8.39 9.28
N ILE A 121 4.05 -9.68 9.01
CA ILE A 121 3.09 -10.17 8.02
C ILE A 121 1.66 -9.80 8.42
N GLN A 122 1.29 -10.07 9.68
CA GLN A 122 -0.03 -9.73 10.21
C GLN A 122 -0.30 -8.22 10.12
N LEU A 123 0.69 -7.40 10.45
CA LEU A 123 0.57 -5.96 10.35
C LEU A 123 0.47 -5.47 8.90
N ALA A 124 1.22 -6.07 7.97
CA ALA A 124 1.08 -5.78 6.54
C ALA A 124 -0.31 -6.14 5.99
N MET A 125 -0.94 -7.20 6.49
CA MET A 125 -2.33 -7.54 6.15
C MET A 125 -3.32 -6.47 6.63
N VAL A 126 -3.10 -5.89 7.81
CA VAL A 126 -3.91 -4.77 8.32
C VAL A 126 -3.71 -3.55 7.43
N TYR A 127 -2.47 -3.13 7.20
CA TYR A 127 -2.15 -1.96 6.39
C TYR A 127 -2.56 -2.12 4.92
N PHE A 128 -2.63 -3.33 4.39
CA PHE A 128 -3.15 -3.57 3.05
C PHE A 128 -4.63 -3.12 2.93
N LYS A 129 -5.45 -3.35 3.96
CA LYS A 129 -6.84 -2.86 3.97
C LYS A 129 -6.90 -1.33 4.02
N GLU A 130 -6.07 -0.72 4.84
CA GLU A 130 -6.03 0.74 4.98
C GLU A 130 -5.54 1.41 3.69
N ILE A 131 -4.54 0.82 3.00
CA ILE A 131 -4.08 1.30 1.69
C ILE A 131 -5.17 1.16 0.62
N ASN A 132 -5.94 0.08 0.65
CA ASN A 132 -7.11 -0.07 -0.22
C ASN A 132 -8.12 1.05 0.01
N GLU A 133 -8.41 1.39 1.27
CA GLU A 133 -9.29 2.51 1.62
C GLU A 133 -8.75 3.85 1.10
N VAL A 134 -7.44 4.11 1.26
CA VAL A 134 -6.78 5.30 0.70
C VAL A 134 -6.96 5.39 -0.81
N LEU A 135 -6.73 4.29 -1.54
CA LEU A 135 -6.90 4.29 -3.00
C LEU A 135 -8.36 4.56 -3.40
N ASN A 136 -9.32 3.99 -2.68
CA ASN A 136 -10.74 4.24 -2.93
C ASN A 136 -11.15 5.67 -2.62
N SER A 137 -10.64 6.27 -1.53
CA SER A 137 -10.87 7.68 -1.21
C SER A 137 -10.31 8.62 -2.28
N ILE A 138 -9.11 8.33 -2.81
CA ILE A 138 -8.53 9.05 -3.94
C ILE A 138 -9.44 8.95 -5.17
N ASN A 139 -9.85 7.74 -5.55
CA ASN A 139 -10.68 7.54 -6.72
C ASN A 139 -12.05 8.25 -6.57
N HIS A 140 -12.67 8.15 -5.40
CA HIS A 140 -13.93 8.84 -5.10
C HIS A 140 -13.80 10.36 -5.20
N TYR A 141 -12.72 10.93 -4.65
CA TYR A 141 -12.44 12.36 -4.73
C TYR A 141 -12.30 12.83 -6.19
N LEU A 142 -11.55 12.10 -7.00
CA LEU A 142 -11.33 12.44 -8.41
C LEU A 142 -12.62 12.37 -9.23
N GLN A 143 -13.44 11.35 -9.02
CA GLN A 143 -14.76 11.23 -9.64
C GLN A 143 -15.68 12.40 -9.27
N LYS A 144 -15.72 12.78 -7.98
CA LYS A 144 -16.51 13.91 -7.49
C LYS A 144 -16.09 15.24 -8.14
N LYS A 145 -14.81 15.38 -8.48
CA LYS A 145 -14.22 16.55 -9.15
C LYS A 145 -14.28 16.48 -10.69
N GLN A 146 -14.78 15.38 -11.27
CA GLN A 146 -14.80 15.11 -12.71
C GLN A 146 -13.40 15.16 -13.34
N LEU A 147 -12.39 14.72 -12.59
CA LEU A 147 -10.99 14.69 -13.02
C LEU A 147 -10.58 13.32 -13.60
N CYS A 148 -11.41 12.30 -13.41
CA CYS A 148 -11.33 10.96 -13.99
C CYS A 148 -12.73 10.35 -14.12
#